data_AF-A0A2H0ZWH8-F1
#
_entry.id   AF-A0A2H0ZWH8-F1
#
_cell.length_a   1.000
_cell.length_b   1.000
_cell.length_c   1.000
_cell.angle_alpha   90.00
_cell.angle_beta   90.00
_cell.angle_gamma   90.00
#
_symmetry.space_group_name_H-M   'P 1'
#
loop_
_entity.id
_entity.type
_entity.pdbx_description
1 polymer ?
#
loop_
_entity_poly.entity_id
_entity_poly.type
_entity_poly.pdbx_seq_one_letter_code
_entity_poly.pdbx_strand_id
1 'polypeptide(L)'
;MTFLASRSEKSPIFANSSACSKAVWTLDRLLCTYIHNPFVACFLVVATLLPLQYSQLSTAFQIDELALFDKDDFIIDIFHNLVNLVFIFRFVRSSQNLTLRCSLFTEIFLLILQEFGVVLLLFCPKYSLLYSDISMVLRLFIWWQILCPYVILICNAFDRGEEEETNYSDEKRHLVSTCKNYNLLNIVVETNNNMLPIFMAQSFATINLDFPFYEGFWLPFLFHIGQISIKFYIICRFILYELVVVVLDIPNPKSFSEFYTPVQIGNTKKSFYSTLSHYTSACLIACALLCITFDLFIIALSEYYF
;
A
#
# COMPACT_ATOMS: atom_id res chain seq x y z
N MET A 1 23.52 -25.52 49.72
CA MET A 1 23.72 -24.26 48.98
C MET A 1 23.51 -24.54 47.50
N THR A 2 22.35 -24.13 47.02
CA THR A 2 21.87 -24.18 45.65
C THR A 2 22.61 -23.14 44.80
N PHE A 3 23.35 -23.58 43.78
CA PHE A 3 23.79 -22.71 42.70
C PHE A 3 22.83 -22.91 41.52
N LEU A 4 21.81 -22.04 41.47
CA LEU A 4 21.13 -21.67 40.23
C LEU A 4 22.10 -20.78 39.45
N ALA A 5 22.47 -21.17 38.24
CA ALA A 5 23.10 -20.27 37.28
C ALA A 5 22.59 -20.57 35.87
N SER A 6 21.71 -19.66 35.45
CA SER A 6 21.43 -19.21 34.09
C SER A 6 21.14 -20.27 33.03
N ARG A 7 19.83 -20.47 32.83
CA ARG A 7 19.22 -20.66 31.52
C ARG A 7 20.00 -19.87 30.46
N SER A 8 20.50 -20.58 29.47
CA SER A 8 20.84 -20.06 28.15
C SER A 8 19.66 -19.24 27.63
N GLU A 9 19.71 -17.92 27.77
CA GLU A 9 18.90 -16.99 27.01
C GLU A 9 19.09 -17.34 25.54
N LYS A 10 18.01 -17.77 24.88
CA LYS A 10 17.98 -17.85 23.42
C LYS A 10 18.13 -16.42 22.92
N SER A 11 19.36 -16.03 22.60
CA SER A 11 19.65 -14.89 21.75
C SER A 11 18.76 -14.98 20.51
N PRO A 12 18.12 -13.87 20.07
CA PRO A 12 17.26 -13.89 18.90
C PRO A 12 18.08 -14.42 17.73
N ILE A 13 17.47 -15.32 16.98
CA ILE A 13 18.05 -16.08 15.87
C ILE A 13 18.41 -15.10 14.74
N PHE A 14 19.50 -14.37 14.92
CA PHE A 14 20.16 -13.59 13.88
C PHE A 14 20.98 -14.56 13.03
N ALA A 15 20.33 -15.29 12.11
CA ALA A 15 20.97 -16.00 11.01
C ALA A 15 19.96 -16.43 9.93
N ASN A 16 19.51 -15.45 9.16
CA ASN A 16 19.44 -15.47 7.69
C ASN A 16 19.42 -16.85 7.00
N SER A 17 18.26 -17.26 6.50
CA SER A 17 18.30 -17.97 5.21
C SER A 17 18.87 -16.97 4.20
N SER A 18 19.97 -17.33 3.52
CA SER A 18 20.56 -16.45 2.49
C SER A 18 19.52 -16.03 1.44
N ALA A 19 18.50 -16.86 1.21
CA ALA A 19 17.39 -16.58 0.33
C ALA A 19 16.49 -15.45 0.83
N CYS A 20 16.19 -15.39 2.13
CA CYS A 20 15.33 -14.32 2.69
C CYS A 20 16.03 -12.96 2.65
N SER A 21 17.30 -12.89 3.06
CA SER A 21 18.09 -11.66 2.95
C SER A 21 18.22 -11.20 1.48
N LYS A 22 18.41 -12.13 0.54
CA LYS A 22 18.39 -11.85 -0.91
C LYS A 22 17.02 -11.36 -1.38
N ALA A 23 15.92 -11.92 -0.89
CA ALA A 23 14.56 -11.51 -1.25
C ALA A 23 14.29 -10.07 -0.78
N VAL A 24 14.62 -9.75 0.48
CA VAL A 24 14.49 -8.40 1.04
C VAL A 24 15.36 -7.41 0.26
N TRP A 25 16.62 -7.78 -0.05
CA TRP A 25 17.48 -6.93 -0.89
C TRP A 25 16.90 -6.71 -2.29
N THR A 26 16.37 -7.75 -2.92
CA THR A 26 15.79 -7.66 -4.27
C THR A 26 14.57 -6.73 -4.28
N LEU A 27 13.68 -6.87 -3.30
CA LEU A 27 12.52 -5.99 -3.18
C LEU A 27 12.91 -4.55 -2.84
N ASP A 28 13.76 -4.33 -1.85
CA ASP A 28 14.08 -2.98 -1.35
C ASP A 28 15.06 -2.22 -2.26
N ARG A 29 16.14 -2.87 -2.74
CA ARG A 29 17.14 -2.21 -3.59
C ARG A 29 16.81 -2.30 -5.07
N LEU A 30 16.60 -3.51 -5.60
CA LEU A 30 16.39 -3.66 -7.02
C LEU A 30 15.04 -3.05 -7.45
N LEU A 31 13.95 -3.46 -6.80
CA LEU A 31 12.61 -3.01 -7.19
C LEU A 31 12.30 -1.61 -6.68
N CYS A 32 12.43 -1.32 -5.38
CA CYS A 32 12.03 -0.01 -4.84
C CYS A 32 13.03 1.13 -5.07
N THR A 33 14.33 0.87 -5.24
CA THR A 33 15.34 1.95 -5.39
C THR A 33 15.77 2.17 -6.84
N TYR A 34 15.97 1.09 -7.61
CA TYR A 34 16.49 1.17 -8.97
C TYR A 34 15.41 1.15 -10.05
N ILE A 35 14.56 0.12 -10.06
CA ILE A 35 13.56 -0.06 -11.13
C ILE A 35 12.40 0.93 -10.95
N HIS A 36 11.77 0.92 -9.77
CA HIS A 36 10.62 1.76 -9.44
C HIS A 36 11.01 2.92 -8.54
N ASN A 37 12.01 3.70 -8.96
CA ASN A 37 12.47 4.83 -8.17
C ASN A 37 11.32 5.86 -8.00
N PRO A 38 10.89 6.16 -6.76
CA PRO A 38 9.70 6.97 -6.52
C PRO A 38 9.87 8.42 -6.99
N PHE A 39 11.09 8.98 -6.97
CA PHE A 39 11.32 10.34 -7.43
C PHE A 39 11.26 10.44 -8.96
N VAL A 40 11.85 9.47 -9.65
CA VAL A 40 11.77 9.41 -11.11
C VAL A 40 10.33 9.19 -11.55
N ALA A 41 9.60 8.29 -10.90
CA ALA A 41 8.21 8.01 -11.20
C ALA A 41 7.30 9.23 -10.95
N CYS A 42 7.42 9.89 -9.79
CA CYS A 42 6.70 11.14 -9.50
C CYS A 42 7.06 12.24 -10.50
N PHE A 43 8.34 12.40 -10.85
CA PHE A 43 8.75 13.38 -11.84
C PHE A 43 8.11 13.10 -13.20
N LEU A 44 8.12 11.85 -13.66
CA LEU A 44 7.44 11.46 -14.90
C LEU A 44 5.96 11.80 -14.86
N VAL A 45 5.25 11.45 -13.79
CA VAL A 45 3.83 11.77 -13.62
C VAL A 45 3.59 13.27 -13.68
N VAL A 46 4.29 14.08 -12.88
CA VAL A 46 4.05 15.53 -12.81
C VAL A 46 4.43 16.22 -14.13
N ALA A 47 5.56 15.84 -14.74
CA ALA A 47 6.04 16.43 -15.98
C ALA A 47 5.14 16.12 -17.18
N THR A 48 4.41 15.00 -17.14
CA THR A 48 3.50 14.57 -18.22
C THR A 48 2.05 14.97 -17.97
N LEU A 49 1.60 15.00 -16.70
CA LEU A 49 0.25 15.37 -16.33
C LEU A 49 -0.08 16.80 -16.75
N LEU A 50 0.77 17.78 -16.43
CA LEU A 50 0.48 19.19 -16.70
C LEU A 50 0.28 19.47 -18.21
N PRO A 51 1.18 19.01 -19.11
CA PRO A 51 0.97 19.25 -20.53
C PRO A 51 -0.17 18.41 -21.12
N LEU A 52 -0.45 17.19 -20.59
CA LEU A 52 -1.62 16.39 -20.99
C LEU A 52 -2.91 17.14 -20.69
N GLN A 53 -3.09 17.53 -19.43
CA GLN A 53 -4.30 18.21 -18.97
C GLN A 53 -4.48 19.56 -19.67
N TYR A 54 -3.40 20.32 -19.86
CA TYR A 54 -3.47 21.56 -20.62
C TYR A 54 -3.91 21.33 -22.07
N SER A 55 -3.35 20.34 -22.75
CA SER A 55 -3.69 20.02 -24.14
C SER A 55 -5.13 19.56 -24.29
N GLN A 56 -5.59 18.68 -23.39
CA GLN A 56 -6.97 18.21 -23.41
C GLN A 56 -7.95 19.34 -23.15
N LEU A 57 -7.70 20.13 -22.12
CA LEU A 57 -8.59 21.21 -21.74
C LEU A 57 -8.65 22.30 -22.82
N SER A 58 -7.50 22.68 -23.39
CA SER A 58 -7.46 23.62 -24.51
C SER A 58 -8.25 23.11 -25.71
N THR A 59 -8.15 21.83 -26.03
CA THR A 59 -8.86 21.23 -27.17
C THR A 59 -10.36 21.18 -26.89
N ALA A 60 -10.76 20.72 -25.71
CA ALA A 60 -12.17 20.69 -25.28
C ALA A 60 -12.84 22.07 -25.32
N PHE A 61 -12.13 23.14 -24.91
CA PHE A 61 -12.62 24.51 -25.02
C PHE A 61 -12.73 25.01 -26.47
N GLN A 62 -11.85 24.57 -27.37
CA GLN A 62 -11.90 24.98 -28.79
C GLN A 62 -13.09 24.36 -29.52
N ILE A 63 -13.46 23.14 -29.16
CA ILE A 63 -14.57 22.40 -29.78
C ILE A 63 -15.91 22.60 -29.05
N ASP A 64 -15.91 23.28 -27.89
CA ASP A 64 -17.08 23.50 -27.01
C ASP A 64 -17.75 22.19 -26.53
N GLU A 65 -16.96 21.12 -26.40
CA GLU A 65 -17.43 19.79 -25.99
C GLU A 65 -16.85 19.39 -24.62
N LEU A 66 -16.88 20.30 -23.63
CA LEU A 66 -16.54 19.97 -22.24
C LEU A 66 -17.44 18.86 -21.65
N ALA A 67 -18.62 18.67 -22.24
CA ALA A 67 -19.56 17.63 -21.86
C ALA A 67 -19.09 16.19 -22.10
N LEU A 68 -18.06 16.01 -22.93
CA LEU A 68 -17.49 14.70 -23.27
C LEU A 68 -16.45 14.20 -22.24
N PHE A 69 -16.08 15.02 -21.25
CA PHE A 69 -15.35 14.52 -20.09
C PHE A 69 -16.28 13.65 -19.25
N ASP A 70 -16.07 12.33 -19.28
CA ASP A 70 -16.84 11.43 -18.43
C ASP A 70 -16.41 11.61 -16.97
N LYS A 71 -17.34 12.10 -16.15
CA LYS A 71 -17.10 12.31 -14.71
C LYS A 71 -16.76 11.01 -13.98
N ASP A 72 -17.30 9.89 -14.44
CA ASP A 72 -17.05 8.60 -13.80
C ASP A 72 -15.57 8.21 -13.88
N ASP A 73 -14.88 8.55 -14.98
CA ASP A 73 -13.45 8.28 -15.16
C ASP A 73 -12.60 9.06 -14.14
N PHE A 74 -12.88 10.35 -13.96
CA PHE A 74 -12.17 11.18 -12.96
C PHE A 74 -12.48 10.73 -11.52
N ILE A 75 -13.69 10.25 -11.24
CA ILE A 75 -14.04 9.68 -9.93
C ILE A 75 -13.22 8.41 -9.66
N ILE A 76 -13.02 7.57 -10.69
CA ILE A 76 -12.18 6.38 -10.63
C ILE A 76 -10.71 6.76 -10.40
N ASP A 77 -10.19 7.79 -11.07
CA ASP A 77 -8.82 8.29 -10.85
C ASP A 77 -8.60 8.88 -9.44
N ILE A 78 -9.61 9.56 -8.88
CA ILE A 78 -9.59 9.99 -7.48
C ILE A 78 -9.51 8.76 -6.55
N PHE A 79 -10.34 7.75 -6.79
CA PHE A 79 -10.30 6.50 -6.02
C PHE A 79 -8.91 5.84 -6.09
N HIS A 80 -8.28 5.82 -7.26
CA HIS A 80 -6.91 5.30 -7.44
C HIS A 80 -5.89 5.98 -6.56
N ASN A 81 -5.92 7.31 -6.56
CA ASN A 81 -4.99 8.10 -5.78
C ASN A 81 -5.29 8.03 -4.27
N LEU A 82 -6.56 7.86 -3.87
CA LEU A 82 -6.93 7.59 -2.48
C LEU A 82 -6.37 6.24 -1.99
N VAL A 83 -6.49 5.17 -2.78
CA VAL A 83 -5.88 3.86 -2.46
C VAL A 83 -4.36 3.99 -2.34
N ASN A 84 -3.71 4.68 -3.30
CA ASN A 84 -2.27 4.94 -3.25
C ASN A 84 -1.89 5.66 -1.94
N LEU A 85 -2.65 6.70 -1.54
CA LEU A 85 -2.41 7.43 -0.29
C LEU A 85 -2.49 6.52 0.93
N VAL A 86 -3.52 5.65 1.03
CA VAL A 86 -3.66 4.72 2.17
C VAL A 86 -2.43 3.83 2.30
N PHE A 87 -1.94 3.26 1.19
CA PHE A 87 -0.72 2.47 1.23
C PHE A 87 0.54 3.30 1.53
N ILE A 88 0.64 4.54 1.03
CA ILE A 88 1.78 5.41 1.33
C ILE A 88 1.83 5.71 2.84
N PHE A 89 0.69 6.04 3.44
CA PHE A 89 0.59 6.30 4.87
C PHE A 89 0.91 5.05 5.71
N ARG A 90 0.45 3.86 5.30
CA ARG A 90 0.68 2.61 6.04
C ARG A 90 2.08 2.03 5.87
N PHE A 91 2.60 1.94 4.65
CA PHE A 91 3.78 1.11 4.34
C PHE A 91 5.00 1.91 3.87
N VAL A 92 4.81 3.16 3.39
CA VAL A 92 5.92 3.98 2.85
C VAL A 92 6.42 5.02 3.84
N ARG A 93 5.54 5.64 4.65
CA ARG A 93 5.91 6.61 5.70
C ARG A 93 6.72 5.98 6.87
N SER A 94 7.14 4.74 6.68
CA SER A 94 7.75 3.83 7.65
C SER A 94 9.17 4.22 8.13
N SER A 95 9.72 5.37 7.73
CA SER A 95 11.09 5.77 8.13
C SER A 95 11.24 6.11 9.63
N GLN A 96 10.16 6.14 10.39
CA GLN A 96 10.19 6.49 11.82
C GLN A 96 9.47 5.49 12.75
N ASN A 97 8.52 4.71 12.24
CA ASN A 97 7.90 3.56 12.92
C ASN A 97 7.19 2.74 11.84
N LEU A 98 7.62 1.49 11.60
CA LEU A 98 7.01 0.64 10.57
C LEU A 98 5.54 0.28 10.87
N THR A 99 5.11 0.45 12.13
CA THR A 99 3.71 0.38 12.52
C THR A 99 3.24 1.80 12.89
N LEU A 100 2.66 2.54 11.95
CA LEU A 100 1.86 3.71 12.32
C LEU A 100 0.62 3.15 13.04
N ARG A 101 0.67 3.07 14.38
CA ARG A 101 -0.49 2.64 15.16
C ARG A 101 -1.51 3.76 15.13
N CYS A 102 -2.42 3.69 14.18
CA CYS A 102 -3.62 4.50 14.17
C CYS A 102 -4.46 4.18 15.41
N SER A 103 -5.29 5.14 15.84
CA SER A 103 -6.24 4.88 16.92
C SER A 103 -7.23 3.80 16.50
N LEU A 104 -7.74 3.04 17.46
CA LEU A 104 -8.79 2.03 17.21
C LEU A 104 -9.97 2.61 16.42
N PHE A 105 -10.36 3.85 16.72
CA PHE A 105 -11.42 4.55 16.00
C PHE A 105 -11.10 4.71 14.50
N THR A 106 -9.88 5.11 14.16
CA THR A 106 -9.44 5.28 12.76
C THR A 106 -9.42 3.93 12.04
N GLU A 107 -8.98 2.88 12.73
CA GLU A 107 -8.93 1.52 12.18
C GLU A 107 -10.33 0.96 11.93
N ILE A 108 -11.27 1.16 12.86
CA ILE A 108 -12.68 0.77 12.66
C ILE A 108 -13.32 1.57 11.52
N PHE A 109 -13.07 2.88 11.45
CA PHE A 109 -13.58 3.71 10.36
C PHE A 109 -13.06 3.23 8.99
N LEU A 110 -11.77 2.92 8.90
CA LEU A 110 -11.18 2.36 7.69
C LEU A 110 -11.79 1.00 7.34
N LEU A 111 -12.01 0.14 8.33
CA LEU A 111 -12.65 -1.16 8.11
C LEU A 111 -14.05 -0.99 7.52
N ILE A 112 -14.86 -0.09 8.08
CA ILE A 112 -16.21 0.20 7.55
C ILE A 112 -16.13 0.68 6.09
N LEU A 113 -15.19 1.56 5.78
CA LEU A 113 -14.99 2.06 4.41
C LEU A 113 -14.56 0.93 3.45
N GLN A 114 -13.69 0.04 3.91
CA GLN A 114 -13.26 -1.12 3.13
C GLN A 114 -14.42 -2.10 2.91
N GLU A 115 -15.20 -2.45 3.94
CA GLU A 115 -16.37 -3.32 3.79
C GLU A 115 -17.38 -2.72 2.80
N PHE A 116 -17.64 -1.41 2.88
CA PHE A 116 -18.46 -0.72 1.90
C PHE A 116 -17.89 -0.84 0.48
N GLY A 117 -16.57 -0.68 0.33
CA GLY A 117 -15.88 -0.89 -0.93
C GLY A 117 -16.01 -2.33 -1.46
N VAL A 118 -15.90 -3.35 -0.60
CA VAL A 118 -16.09 -4.77 -0.99
C VAL A 118 -17.53 -4.99 -1.47
N VAL A 119 -18.53 -4.42 -0.79
CA VAL A 119 -19.93 -4.48 -1.23
C VAL A 119 -20.09 -3.85 -2.61
N LEU A 120 -19.52 -2.67 -2.85
CA LEU A 120 -19.54 -2.06 -4.18
C LEU A 120 -18.88 -2.96 -5.23
N LEU A 121 -17.74 -3.57 -4.93
CA LEU A 121 -17.06 -4.48 -5.85
C LEU A 121 -17.86 -5.75 -6.14
N LEU A 122 -18.61 -6.28 -5.17
CA LEU A 122 -19.41 -7.49 -5.36
C LEU A 122 -20.72 -7.21 -6.10
N PHE A 123 -21.34 -6.05 -5.89
CA PHE A 123 -22.72 -5.81 -6.32
C PHE A 123 -22.90 -4.70 -7.36
N CYS A 124 -21.88 -3.87 -7.64
CA CYS A 124 -21.95 -2.83 -8.66
C CYS A 124 -21.09 -3.21 -9.89
N PRO A 125 -21.70 -3.70 -10.98
CA PRO A 125 -20.96 -4.14 -12.17
C PRO A 125 -20.09 -3.06 -12.81
N LYS A 126 -20.52 -1.80 -12.70
CA LYS A 126 -19.83 -0.63 -13.27
C LYS A 126 -18.39 -0.44 -12.73
N TYR A 127 -18.16 -0.80 -11.47
CA TYR A 127 -16.92 -0.46 -10.76
C TYR A 127 -16.07 -1.68 -10.40
N SER A 128 -16.39 -2.86 -10.94
CA SER A 128 -15.80 -4.12 -10.50
C SER A 128 -15.23 -4.93 -11.65
N LEU A 129 -13.95 -5.29 -11.51
CA LEU A 129 -13.27 -6.23 -12.39
C LEU A 129 -13.93 -7.60 -12.47
N LEU A 130 -14.74 -8.00 -11.49
CA LEU A 130 -15.41 -9.30 -11.49
C LEU A 130 -16.34 -9.46 -12.70
N TYR A 131 -16.94 -8.35 -13.14
CA TYR A 131 -17.90 -8.29 -14.24
C TYR A 131 -17.26 -7.92 -15.58
N SER A 132 -15.97 -7.55 -15.58
CA SER A 132 -15.21 -7.27 -16.80
C SER A 132 -14.80 -8.56 -17.53
N ASP A 133 -14.38 -8.39 -18.80
CA ASP A 133 -13.90 -9.46 -19.69
C ASP A 133 -12.48 -9.95 -19.31
N ILE A 134 -12.30 -10.32 -18.05
CA ILE A 134 -11.05 -10.89 -17.54
C ILE A 134 -11.05 -12.42 -17.64
N SER A 135 -9.85 -13.00 -17.69
CA SER A 135 -9.69 -14.46 -17.67
C SER A 135 -10.33 -15.08 -16.42
N MET A 136 -10.90 -16.28 -16.55
CA MET A 136 -11.50 -17.02 -15.44
C MET A 136 -10.51 -17.24 -14.29
N VAL A 137 -9.23 -17.44 -14.60
CA VAL A 137 -8.16 -17.60 -13.60
C VAL A 137 -7.99 -16.32 -12.77
N LEU A 138 -7.95 -15.15 -13.42
CA LEU A 138 -7.85 -13.87 -12.71
C LEU A 138 -9.10 -13.62 -11.85
N ARG A 139 -10.27 -13.96 -12.36
CA ARG A 139 -11.54 -13.85 -11.61
C ARG A 139 -11.51 -14.71 -10.34
N LEU A 140 -11.00 -15.95 -10.42
CA LEU A 140 -10.82 -16.81 -9.25
C LEU A 140 -9.86 -16.21 -8.21
N PHE A 141 -8.76 -15.59 -8.66
CA PHE A 141 -7.84 -14.91 -7.74
C PHE A 141 -8.49 -13.72 -7.03
N ILE A 142 -9.33 -12.93 -7.72
CA ILE A 142 -10.06 -11.81 -7.09
C ILE A 142 -11.03 -12.34 -6.03
N TRP A 143 -11.79 -13.40 -6.32
CA TRP A 143 -12.65 -14.06 -5.33
C TRP A 143 -11.87 -14.52 -4.10
N TRP A 144 -10.70 -15.13 -4.31
CA TRP A 144 -9.85 -15.59 -3.22
C TRP A 144 -9.26 -14.44 -2.40
N GLN A 145 -8.90 -13.33 -3.06
CA GLN A 145 -8.44 -12.10 -2.41
C GLN A 145 -9.53 -11.47 -1.55
N ILE A 146 -10.80 -11.55 -1.95
CA ILE A 146 -11.94 -11.09 -1.15
C ILE A 146 -12.21 -12.04 0.01
N LEU A 147 -12.15 -13.35 -0.20
CA LEU A 147 -12.51 -14.34 0.82
C LEU A 147 -11.46 -14.50 1.93
N CYS A 148 -10.17 -14.49 1.60
CA CYS A 148 -9.09 -14.78 2.55
C CYS A 148 -9.07 -13.88 3.80
N PRO A 149 -9.22 -12.54 3.68
CA PRO A 149 -9.22 -11.66 4.85
C PRO A 149 -10.32 -12.01 5.86
N TYR A 150 -11.50 -12.43 5.41
CA TYR A 150 -12.58 -12.89 6.30
C TYR A 150 -12.25 -14.21 6.99
N VAL A 151 -11.61 -15.15 6.28
CA VAL A 151 -11.13 -16.41 6.89
C VAL A 151 -10.11 -16.11 7.99
N ILE A 152 -9.16 -15.22 7.73
CA ILE A 152 -8.15 -14.80 8.71
C ILE A 152 -8.81 -14.13 9.92
N LEU A 153 -9.77 -13.22 9.69
CA LEU A 153 -10.52 -12.56 10.76
C LEU A 153 -11.27 -13.57 11.65
N ILE A 154 -11.93 -14.56 11.05
CA ILE A 154 -12.64 -15.62 11.79
C ILE A 154 -11.66 -16.44 12.63
N CYS A 155 -10.52 -16.84 12.08
CA CYS A 155 -9.48 -17.57 12.83
C CYS A 155 -8.99 -16.73 14.02
N ASN A 156 -8.65 -15.47 13.80
CA ASN A 156 -8.20 -14.56 14.85
C ASN A 156 -9.27 -14.30 15.93
N ALA A 157 -10.56 -14.35 15.57
CA ALA A 157 -11.66 -14.23 16.53
C ALA A 157 -11.83 -15.48 17.40
N PHE A 158 -11.66 -16.68 16.83
CA PHE A 158 -11.69 -17.93 17.58
C PHE A 158 -10.52 -18.05 18.56
N ASP A 159 -9.30 -17.73 18.10
CA ASP A 159 -8.09 -17.75 18.95
C ASP A 159 -8.24 -16.85 20.18
N ARG A 160 -8.91 -15.68 20.02
CA ARG A 160 -9.20 -14.78 21.13
C ARG A 160 -10.22 -15.36 22.13
N GLY A 161 -11.24 -16.07 21.64
CA GLY A 161 -12.27 -16.67 22.48
C GLY A 161 -11.70 -17.75 23.41
N GLU A 162 -10.78 -18.57 22.90
CA GLU A 162 -10.14 -19.64 23.69
C GLU A 162 -9.22 -19.09 24.81
N GLU A 163 -8.55 -17.95 24.60
CA GLU A 163 -7.74 -17.28 25.62
C GLU A 163 -8.59 -16.59 26.72
N GLU A 164 -9.76 -16.04 26.38
CA GLU A 164 -10.69 -15.47 27.36
C GLU A 164 -11.33 -16.56 28.25
N GLU A 165 -11.54 -17.78 27.74
CA GLU A 165 -12.08 -18.91 28.51
C GLU A 165 -11.02 -19.64 29.36
N THR A 166 -9.75 -19.62 28.96
CA THR A 166 -8.67 -20.24 29.72
C THR A 166 -8.02 -19.24 30.68
N ASN A 167 -8.52 -19.20 31.93
CA ASN A 167 -7.85 -18.55 33.06
C ASN A 167 -6.49 -19.22 33.36
N TYR A 168 -5.46 -18.90 32.57
CA TYR A 168 -4.09 -19.34 32.81
C TYR A 168 -3.53 -18.70 34.08
N SER A 169 -2.86 -19.50 34.91
CA SER A 169 -2.10 -19.04 36.07
C SER A 169 -1.03 -18.01 35.65
N ASP A 170 -0.83 -16.99 36.48
CA ASP A 170 -0.06 -15.77 36.17
C ASP A 170 1.39 -15.99 35.68
N GLU A 171 1.99 -17.18 35.89
CA GLU A 171 3.32 -17.52 35.36
C GLU A 171 3.35 -17.82 33.84
N LYS A 172 2.27 -18.32 33.23
CA LYS A 172 2.20 -18.53 31.77
C LYS A 172 1.85 -17.25 31.02
N ARG A 173 1.14 -16.31 31.66
CA ARG A 173 0.86 -14.98 31.10
C ARG A 173 2.13 -14.22 30.74
N HIS A 174 3.23 -14.37 31.48
CA HIS A 174 4.46 -13.61 31.23
C HIS A 174 5.33 -14.17 30.08
N LEU A 175 5.14 -15.44 29.71
CA LEU A 175 5.77 -16.08 28.56
C LEU A 175 4.93 -15.95 27.29
N VAL A 176 3.59 -15.95 27.43
CA VAL A 176 2.64 -15.74 26.32
C VAL A 176 2.49 -14.24 25.99
N SER A 177 2.59 -13.33 26.96
CA SER A 177 2.53 -11.87 26.70
C SER A 177 3.67 -11.32 25.84
N THR A 178 4.69 -12.12 25.57
CA THR A 178 5.79 -11.77 24.66
C THR A 178 5.44 -12.08 23.20
N CYS A 179 4.41 -12.87 22.93
CA CYS A 179 3.93 -13.23 21.59
C CYS A 179 2.45 -12.89 21.45
N LYS A 180 2.15 -11.92 20.58
CA LYS A 180 0.79 -11.43 20.22
C LYS A 180 -0.06 -10.93 21.40
N ASN A 181 -0.03 -9.62 21.62
CA ASN A 181 -1.19 -8.96 22.23
C ASN A 181 -2.38 -9.11 21.26
N TYR A 182 -3.30 -10.05 21.47
CA TYR A 182 -4.58 -10.15 20.76
C TYR A 182 -5.56 -9.05 21.19
N ASN A 183 -5.09 -7.80 21.21
CA ASN A 183 -5.92 -6.64 21.41
C ASN A 183 -6.81 -6.47 20.17
N LEU A 184 -8.08 -6.08 20.37
CA LEU A 184 -9.02 -5.75 19.30
C LEU A 184 -8.38 -4.84 18.23
N LEU A 185 -7.56 -3.88 18.66
CA LEU A 185 -6.80 -3.03 17.75
C LEU A 185 -5.94 -3.82 16.75
N ASN A 186 -5.22 -4.83 17.21
CA ASN A 186 -4.33 -5.61 16.36
C ASN A 186 -5.11 -6.47 15.37
N ILE A 187 -6.23 -7.06 15.80
CA ILE A 187 -7.14 -7.83 14.93
C ILE A 187 -7.69 -6.95 13.81
N VAL A 188 -8.13 -5.72 14.14
CA VAL A 188 -8.66 -4.78 13.15
C VAL A 188 -7.56 -4.30 12.20
N VAL A 189 -6.37 -3.97 12.72
CA VAL A 189 -5.22 -3.56 11.88
C VAL A 189 -4.83 -4.65 10.89
N GLU A 190 -4.76 -5.90 11.34
CA GLU A 190 -4.43 -7.06 10.51
C GLU A 190 -5.49 -7.30 9.44
N THR A 191 -6.77 -7.22 9.82
CA THR A 191 -7.89 -7.32 8.87
C THR A 191 -7.81 -6.23 7.80
N ASN A 192 -7.62 -4.98 8.22
CA ASN A 192 -7.48 -3.85 7.30
C ASN A 192 -6.31 -4.03 6.34
N ASN A 193 -5.15 -4.51 6.82
CA ASN A 193 -3.98 -4.78 5.97
C ASN A 193 -4.25 -5.87 4.94
N ASN A 194 -4.97 -6.93 5.33
CA ASN A 194 -5.31 -8.04 4.45
C ASN A 194 -6.39 -7.67 3.41
N MET A 195 -7.24 -6.68 3.68
CA MET A 195 -8.24 -6.17 2.72
C MET A 195 -7.65 -5.22 1.67
N LEU A 196 -6.58 -4.49 1.98
CA LEU A 196 -5.98 -3.49 1.09
C LEU A 196 -5.58 -4.00 -0.31
N PRO A 197 -5.03 -5.22 -0.47
CA PRO A 197 -4.72 -5.79 -1.78
C PRO A 197 -5.90 -5.85 -2.74
N ILE A 198 -7.12 -6.04 -2.25
CA ILE A 198 -8.35 -6.07 -3.08
C ILE A 198 -8.49 -4.73 -3.83
N PHE A 199 -8.41 -3.63 -3.08
CA PHE A 199 -8.52 -2.29 -3.64
C PHE A 199 -7.33 -1.92 -4.51
N MET A 200 -6.13 -2.41 -4.18
CA MET A 200 -4.95 -2.16 -5.01
C MET A 200 -5.04 -2.86 -6.37
N ALA A 201 -5.58 -4.09 -6.42
CA ALA A 201 -5.79 -4.82 -7.67
C ALA A 201 -6.81 -4.13 -8.57
N GLN A 202 -7.95 -3.72 -8.00
CA GLN A 202 -8.95 -2.90 -8.71
C GLN A 202 -8.33 -1.59 -9.18
N SER A 203 -7.55 -0.96 -8.31
CA SER A 203 -6.87 0.30 -8.58
C SER A 203 -5.80 0.24 -9.66
N PHE A 204 -5.30 -0.96 -9.97
CA PHE A 204 -4.30 -1.16 -11.01
C PHE A 204 -4.95 -1.44 -12.37
N ALA A 205 -6.07 -2.16 -12.39
CA ALA A 205 -6.69 -2.59 -13.63
C ALA A 205 -7.52 -1.50 -14.31
N THR A 206 -7.98 -0.50 -13.56
CA THR A 206 -8.76 0.62 -14.10
C THR A 206 -7.95 1.91 -14.17
N ILE A 207 -6.61 1.84 -14.18
CA ILE A 207 -5.78 3.02 -14.49
C ILE A 207 -6.27 3.55 -15.83
N ASN A 208 -6.91 4.70 -15.80
CA ASN A 208 -7.53 5.29 -16.96
C ASN A 208 -6.46 5.51 -18.03
N LEU A 209 -6.66 4.96 -19.23
CA LEU A 209 -5.79 5.13 -20.39
C LEU A 209 -6.30 6.24 -21.31
N ASP A 210 -7.47 6.81 -21.02
CA ASP A 210 -8.20 7.60 -21.99
C ASP A 210 -7.93 9.08 -21.79
N PHE A 211 -7.11 9.61 -22.69
CA PHE A 211 -6.96 11.04 -22.91
C PHE A 211 -7.73 11.43 -24.19
N PRO A 212 -9.08 11.54 -24.15
CA PRO A 212 -9.92 11.60 -25.36
C PRO A 212 -9.58 12.74 -26.33
N PHE A 213 -9.04 13.84 -25.81
CA PHE A 213 -8.68 15.04 -26.58
C PHE A 213 -7.18 15.20 -26.81
N TYR A 214 -6.37 14.14 -26.61
CA TYR A 214 -4.94 14.17 -26.87
C TYR A 214 -4.56 13.20 -27.98
N GLU A 215 -4.07 13.73 -29.09
CA GLU A 215 -3.74 12.92 -30.28
C GLU A 215 -2.33 12.28 -30.25
N GLY A 216 -1.52 12.56 -29.22
CA GLY A 216 -0.15 12.07 -29.11
C GLY A 216 -0.02 10.74 -28.34
N PHE A 217 0.94 9.90 -28.73
CA PHE A 217 1.19 8.62 -28.04
C PHE A 217 2.13 8.77 -26.82
N TRP A 218 3.22 9.53 -26.98
CA TRP A 218 4.34 9.50 -26.04
C TRP A 218 4.01 10.03 -24.65
N LEU A 219 3.18 11.07 -24.58
CA LEU A 219 2.91 11.74 -23.32
C LEU A 219 1.98 10.89 -22.40
N PRO A 220 0.86 10.33 -22.88
CA PRO A 220 0.08 9.33 -22.13
C PRO A 220 0.91 8.12 -21.74
N PHE A 221 1.70 7.59 -22.68
CA PHE A 221 2.55 6.43 -22.43
C PHE A 221 3.53 6.65 -21.27
N LEU A 222 4.23 7.79 -21.25
CA LEU A 222 5.15 8.14 -20.16
C LEU A 222 4.42 8.41 -18.85
N PHE A 223 3.23 9.02 -18.90
CA PHE A 223 2.38 9.20 -17.72
C PHE A 223 2.00 7.85 -17.10
N HIS A 224 1.55 6.89 -17.91
CA HIS A 224 1.19 5.55 -17.44
C HIS A 224 2.39 4.80 -16.88
N ILE A 225 3.56 4.88 -17.51
CA ILE A 225 4.79 4.30 -16.94
C ILE A 225 5.05 4.87 -15.54
N GLY A 226 4.92 6.18 -15.38
CA GLY A 226 5.04 6.85 -14.08
C GLY A 226 4.05 6.31 -13.06
N GLN A 227 2.77 6.28 -13.40
CA GLN A 227 1.69 5.78 -12.53
C GLN A 227 1.88 4.31 -12.13
N ILE A 228 2.16 3.44 -13.11
CA ILE A 228 2.45 2.02 -12.91
C ILE A 228 3.66 1.86 -11.98
N SER A 229 4.73 2.63 -12.21
CA SER A 229 5.93 2.57 -11.38
C SER A 229 5.67 3.01 -9.95
N ILE A 230 4.86 4.05 -9.71
CA ILE A 230 4.45 4.45 -8.36
C ILE A 230 3.69 3.31 -7.67
N LYS A 231 2.74 2.69 -8.37
CA LYS A 231 1.95 1.57 -7.82
C LYS A 231 2.82 0.36 -7.50
N PHE A 232 3.72 -0.04 -8.38
CA PHE A 232 4.66 -1.14 -8.12
C PHE A 232 5.57 -0.85 -6.94
N TYR A 233 6.11 0.38 -6.83
CA TYR A 233 6.88 0.78 -5.66
C TYR A 233 6.09 0.55 -4.37
N ILE A 234 4.84 1.02 -4.32
CA ILE A 234 3.97 0.91 -3.15
C ILE A 234 3.62 -0.56 -2.83
N ILE A 235 3.33 -1.39 -3.85
CA ILE A 235 3.08 -2.83 -3.68
C ILE A 235 4.32 -3.53 -3.12
N CYS A 236 5.50 -3.25 -3.66
CA CYS A 236 6.75 -3.82 -3.15
C CYS A 236 7.00 -3.43 -1.69
N ARG A 237 6.64 -2.20 -1.28
CA ARG A 237 6.73 -1.75 0.12
C ARG A 237 5.75 -2.49 1.03
N PHE A 238 4.54 -2.79 0.55
CA PHE A 238 3.60 -3.67 1.26
C PHE A 238 4.13 -5.10 1.39
N ILE A 239 4.64 -5.70 0.31
CA ILE A 239 5.22 -7.06 0.35
C ILE A 239 6.41 -7.12 1.32
N LEU A 240 7.27 -6.11 1.32
CA LEU A 240 8.37 -5.99 2.28
C LEU A 240 7.87 -5.94 3.72
N TYR A 241 6.80 -5.17 3.98
CA TYR A 241 6.16 -5.12 5.28
C TYR A 241 5.65 -6.49 5.71
N GLU A 242 4.88 -7.18 4.87
CA GLU A 242 4.34 -8.52 5.17
C GLU A 242 5.46 -9.54 5.41
N LEU A 243 6.48 -9.56 4.55
CA LEU A 243 7.60 -10.48 4.68
C LEU A 243 8.38 -10.28 5.99
N VAL A 244 8.65 -9.02 6.36
CA VAL A 244 9.54 -8.73 7.49
C VAL A 244 8.81 -8.63 8.83
N VAL A 245 7.65 -7.99 8.84
CA VAL A 245 6.91 -7.72 10.09
C VAL A 245 5.99 -8.88 10.44
N VAL A 246 5.31 -9.47 9.44
CA VAL A 246 4.31 -10.51 9.69
C VAL A 246 4.94 -11.91 9.62
N VAL A 247 5.65 -12.23 8.53
CA VAL A 247 6.20 -13.59 8.33
C VAL A 247 7.43 -13.86 9.19
N LEU A 248 8.35 -12.89 9.30
CA LEU A 248 9.55 -13.03 10.13
C LEU A 248 9.32 -12.64 11.60
N ASP A 249 8.15 -12.08 11.94
CA ASP A 249 7.78 -11.62 13.29
C ASP A 249 8.83 -10.70 13.93
N ILE A 250 9.40 -9.77 13.14
CA ILE A 250 10.40 -8.82 13.61
C ILE A 250 9.72 -7.49 13.94
N PRO A 251 9.52 -7.16 15.23
CA PRO A 251 8.82 -5.95 15.61
C PRO A 251 9.68 -4.72 15.33
N ASN A 252 9.09 -3.72 14.65
CA ASN A 252 9.64 -2.38 14.47
C ASN A 252 11.08 -2.32 13.91
N PRO A 253 11.37 -2.88 12.73
CA PRO A 253 12.67 -2.65 12.09
C PRO A 253 12.81 -1.15 11.79
N LYS A 254 14.00 -0.57 12.00
CA LYS A 254 14.22 0.84 11.67
C LYS A 254 14.37 1.04 10.16
N SER A 255 14.86 0.02 9.47
CA SER A 255 15.04 0.01 8.02
C SER A 255 15.10 -1.43 7.50
N PHE A 256 14.53 -1.66 6.31
CA PHE A 256 14.70 -2.94 5.61
C PHE A 256 16.15 -3.23 5.20
N SER A 257 17.02 -2.21 5.20
CA SER A 257 18.44 -2.39 4.92
C SER A 257 19.17 -3.22 5.97
N GLU A 258 18.69 -3.25 7.21
CA GLU A 258 19.29 -4.01 8.33
C GLU A 258 19.38 -5.51 8.03
N PHE A 259 18.55 -6.02 7.11
CA PHE A 259 18.50 -7.43 6.73
C PHE A 259 19.55 -7.86 5.71
N TYR A 260 20.23 -6.92 5.05
CA TYR A 260 21.21 -7.23 3.99
C TYR A 260 22.50 -6.41 4.06
N THR A 261 22.54 -5.31 4.84
CA THR A 261 23.79 -4.59 5.08
C THR A 261 24.53 -5.19 6.28
N PRO A 262 25.82 -5.53 6.17
CA PRO A 262 26.60 -5.93 7.32
C PRO A 262 26.70 -4.78 8.33
N VAL A 263 26.66 -5.09 9.63
CA VAL A 263 26.83 -4.09 10.70
C VAL A 263 28.24 -3.50 10.60
N GLN A 264 28.35 -2.29 10.06
CA GLN A 264 29.62 -1.57 9.97
C GLN A 264 29.81 -0.73 11.24
N ILE A 265 30.76 -1.12 12.10
CA ILE A 265 31.17 -0.35 13.27
C ILE A 265 32.10 0.77 12.79
N GLY A 266 31.56 1.99 12.63
CA GLY A 266 32.33 3.16 12.20
C GLY A 266 31.45 4.32 11.73
N ASN A 267 32.08 5.49 11.52
CA ASN A 267 31.39 6.71 11.08
C ASN A 267 30.96 6.58 9.61
N THR A 268 29.77 6.00 9.37
CA THR A 268 29.21 5.86 8.02
C THR A 268 28.89 7.24 7.45
N LYS A 269 29.52 7.63 6.34
CA LYS A 269 29.07 8.78 5.55
C LYS A 269 27.59 8.58 5.23
N LYS A 270 26.74 9.53 5.64
CA LYS A 270 25.30 9.54 5.27
C LYS A 270 25.22 9.43 3.75
N SER A 271 24.69 8.33 3.25
CA SER A 271 24.54 8.14 1.81
C SER A 271 23.45 9.08 1.29
N PHE A 272 23.63 9.63 0.09
CA PHE A 272 22.62 10.47 -0.57
C PHE A 272 21.23 9.80 -0.58
N TYR A 273 21.20 8.48 -0.80
CA TYR A 273 19.98 7.66 -0.75
C TYR A 273 19.28 7.68 0.61
N SER A 274 20.02 7.69 1.72
CA SER A 274 19.45 7.75 3.07
C SER A 274 18.82 9.11 3.41
N THR A 275 19.30 10.18 2.79
CA THR A 275 18.65 11.50 2.89
C THR A 275 17.39 11.54 2.02
N LEU A 276 17.48 10.98 0.81
CA LEU A 276 16.38 10.96 -0.15
C LEU A 276 15.20 10.07 0.31
N SER A 277 15.48 8.96 1.02
CA SER A 277 14.45 8.10 1.60
C SER A 277 13.54 8.82 2.59
N HIS A 278 14.04 9.85 3.29
CA HIS A 278 13.24 10.65 4.22
C HIS A 278 12.17 11.49 3.50
N TYR A 279 12.42 11.90 2.27
CA TYR A 279 11.48 12.71 1.47
C TYR A 279 10.58 11.88 0.57
N THR A 280 10.78 10.56 0.52
CA THR A 280 10.06 9.68 -0.42
C THR A 280 8.55 9.69 -0.18
N SER A 281 8.12 9.56 1.07
CA SER A 281 6.69 9.60 1.42
C SER A 281 6.06 10.96 1.10
N ALA A 282 6.74 12.06 1.41
CA ALA A 282 6.28 13.40 1.09
C ALA A 282 6.15 13.63 -0.42
N CYS A 283 7.12 13.17 -1.21
CA CYS A 283 7.09 13.26 -2.67
C CYS A 283 5.91 12.48 -3.27
N LEU A 284 5.69 11.25 -2.81
CA LEU A 284 4.57 10.41 -3.27
C LEU A 284 3.21 11.01 -2.86
N ILE A 285 3.08 11.51 -1.63
CA ILE A 285 1.86 12.18 -1.16
C ILE A 285 1.59 13.43 -2.01
N ALA A 286 2.59 14.27 -2.24
CA ALA A 286 2.44 15.47 -3.05
C ALA A 286 2.01 15.15 -4.48
N CYS A 287 2.59 14.11 -5.09
CA CYS A 287 2.21 13.65 -6.42
C CYS A 287 0.77 13.16 -6.47
N ALA A 288 0.34 12.33 -5.51
CA ALA A 288 -1.02 11.82 -5.44
C ALA A 288 -2.05 12.93 -5.20
N LEU A 289 -1.77 13.86 -4.28
CA LEU A 289 -2.63 15.03 -4.02
C LEU A 289 -2.73 15.95 -5.24
N LEU A 290 -1.63 16.13 -5.99
CA LEU A 290 -1.65 16.90 -7.22
C LEU A 290 -2.63 16.28 -8.23
N CYS A 291 -2.56 14.96 -8.46
CA CYS A 291 -3.46 14.25 -9.37
C CYS A 291 -4.93 14.43 -8.93
N ILE A 292 -5.24 14.15 -7.65
CA ILE A 292 -6.60 14.34 -7.09
C ILE A 292 -7.10 15.77 -7.29
N THR A 293 -6.23 16.77 -7.10
CA THR A 293 -6.62 18.18 -7.25
C THR A 293 -6.97 18.50 -8.71
N PHE A 294 -6.24 17.94 -9.67
CA PHE A 294 -6.58 18.09 -11.08
C PHE A 294 -7.89 17.39 -11.44
N ASP A 295 -8.09 16.16 -10.98
CA ASP A 295 -9.32 15.41 -11.25
C ASP A 295 -10.55 16.14 -10.69
N LEU A 296 -10.47 16.64 -9.45
CA LEU A 296 -11.51 17.46 -8.83
C LEU A 296 -11.76 18.77 -9.59
N PHE A 297 -10.70 19.41 -10.09
CA PHE A 297 -10.81 20.63 -10.89
C PHE A 297 -11.57 20.36 -12.20
N ILE A 298 -11.26 19.27 -12.90
CA ILE A 298 -11.96 18.92 -14.16
C ILE A 298 -13.42 18.55 -13.88
N ILE A 299 -13.71 17.80 -12.82
CA ILE A 299 -15.09 17.50 -12.41
C ILE A 299 -15.86 18.79 -12.14
N ALA A 300 -15.32 19.69 -11.31
CA ALA A 300 -15.98 20.96 -10.97
C ALA A 300 -16.18 21.85 -12.21
N LEU A 301 -15.22 21.86 -13.13
CA LEU A 301 -15.33 22.60 -14.38
C LEU A 301 -16.42 22.02 -15.28
N SER A 302 -16.48 20.69 -15.43
CA SER A 302 -17.52 20.01 -16.20
C SER A 302 -18.93 20.24 -15.65
N GLU A 303 -19.08 20.44 -14.33
CA GLU A 303 -20.35 20.80 -13.71
C GLU A 303 -20.77 22.24 -13.93
N TYR A 304 -19.82 23.17 -14.06
CA TYR A 304 -20.13 24.59 -14.26
C TYR A 304 -20.60 24.90 -15.70
N TYR A 305 -20.14 24.13 -16.68
CA TYR A 305 -20.46 24.32 -18.11
C TYR A 305 -21.66 23.48 -18.60
N PHE A 306 -22.26 22.67 -17.73
CA PHE A 306 -23.51 21.92 -17.94
C PHE A 306 -24.68 22.61 -17.25
#